data_AF-A0A1B8GJQ1-F1
#
_entry.id   AF-A0A1B8GJQ1-F1
#
_cell.length_a   1.000
_cell.length_b   1.000
_cell.length_c   1.000
_cell.angle_alpha   90.00
_cell.angle_beta   90.00
_cell.angle_gamma   90.00
#
_symmetry.space_group_name_H-M   'P 1'
#
loop_
_entity.id
_entity.type
_entity.pdbx_description
1 polymer ?
#
loop_
_entity_poly.entity_id
_entity_poly.type
_entity_poly.pdbx_seq_one_letter_code
_entity_poly.pdbx_strand_id
1 'polypeptide(L)'
;MLNNKHITRIYSHPTPRLFKFSLLRGIPIPSKYRQISQTPNATHKQLSTMAPAKPWADGPFKLIPTPLFTQGPDKPVDQYVTVASQMAIAHNTMIRALNSIYLQAPHVKPEDYKDFIGYSLCWYQLITNHHRGEEDRFFPQIEEKTEKGLMEVNVEQHHAFEAGIESYNTYLQSLLPTGTSFSAPKLLAIIDSFAPALTTHLADEIPSLLSLRRYGDALPLGKLAAIEFQKVGMGAVRTEGGHMFFVNLDRGFEGGLWRNFPAIPAPVRFVLTRVFGKWNAGWWKFAPLDYDGNRKELYALGD
;
A
#
# COMPACT_ATOMS: atom_id res chain seq x y z
N MET A 1 -8.27 3.33 25.88
CA MET A 1 -6.93 3.92 26.14
C MET A 1 -5.88 2.88 25.79
N LEU A 2 -5.53 2.78 24.50
CA LEU A 2 -4.54 1.82 24.02
C LEU A 2 -3.14 2.45 24.10
N ASN A 3 -2.20 1.63 24.57
CA ASN A 3 -0.91 2.03 25.12
C ASN A 3 0.07 2.44 24.01
N ASN A 4 0.80 3.54 24.24
CA ASN A 4 1.67 4.23 23.28
C ASN A 4 3.02 3.52 23.04
N LYS A 5 3.03 2.17 23.02
CA LYS A 5 4.24 1.35 22.86
C LYS A 5 4.14 0.57 21.57
N HIS A 6 5.26 0.54 20.82
CA HIS A 6 5.50 -0.22 19.58
C HIS A 6 5.29 0.52 18.25
N ILE A 7 5.93 1.68 18.08
CA ILE A 7 6.67 1.95 16.84
C ILE A 7 8.13 1.58 17.13
N THR A 8 8.40 0.27 17.15
CA THR A 8 9.75 -0.28 17.30
C THR A 8 10.20 -0.80 15.94
N ARG A 9 11.46 -0.54 15.56
CA ARG A 9 12.09 -1.18 14.39
C ARG A 9 11.92 -2.69 14.51
N ILE A 10 11.69 -3.36 13.38
CA ILE A 10 11.50 -4.82 13.34
C ILE A 10 12.75 -5.55 13.86
N TYR A 11 13.94 -4.96 13.65
CA TYR A 11 15.18 -5.35 14.32
C TYR A 11 15.87 -4.14 14.94
N SER A 12 16.38 -4.31 16.16
CA SER A 12 17.21 -3.33 16.87
C SER A 12 18.62 -3.24 16.25
N HIS A 13 18.72 -2.69 15.04
CA HIS A 13 20.00 -2.30 14.44
C HIS A 13 20.32 -0.82 14.71
N PRO A 14 21.58 -0.46 14.98
CA PRO A 14 21.99 0.92 15.22
C PRO A 14 21.62 1.82 14.03
N THR A 15 21.04 2.97 14.35
CA THR A 15 20.69 4.04 13.40
C THR A 15 21.95 4.64 12.78
N PRO A 16 22.06 4.72 11.44
CA PRO A 16 22.90 5.74 10.83
C PRO A 16 22.31 7.12 11.17
N ARG A 17 23.15 8.11 11.50
CA ARG A 17 22.70 9.50 11.70
C ARG A 17 22.00 9.99 10.42
N LEU A 18 20.69 10.19 10.48
CA LEU A 18 19.89 10.73 9.38
C LEU A 18 20.20 12.22 9.19
N PHE A 19 20.38 12.62 7.93
CA PHE A 19 20.40 14.03 7.52
C PHE A 19 19.06 14.70 7.87
N LYS A 20 19.11 15.90 8.46
CA LYS A 20 17.93 16.75 8.66
C LYS A 20 17.40 17.18 7.28
N PHE A 21 16.33 16.56 6.81
CA PHE A 21 15.57 17.05 5.66
C PHE A 21 14.73 18.26 6.10
N SER A 22 15.34 19.45 6.01
CA SER A 22 14.64 20.74 6.08
C SER A 22 14.40 21.25 4.67
N LEU A 23 13.47 20.67 3.92
CA LEU A 23 12.99 21.23 2.65
C LEU A 23 11.71 20.51 2.19
N LEU A 24 10.61 20.78 2.88
CA LEU A 24 9.25 20.56 2.35
C LEU A 24 8.42 21.79 2.72
N ARG A 25 8.58 22.88 1.97
CA ARG A 25 7.62 23.98 1.91
C ARG A 25 7.10 24.07 0.49
N GLY A 26 5.78 24.03 0.37
CA GLY A 26 5.00 24.49 -0.79
C GLY A 26 5.44 23.92 -2.14
N ILE A 27 4.86 22.79 -2.54
CA ILE A 27 4.88 22.37 -3.95
C ILE A 27 3.44 22.51 -4.48
N PRO A 28 3.21 23.34 -5.51
CA PRO A 28 1.87 23.53 -6.07
C PRO A 28 1.39 22.26 -6.79
N ILE A 29 0.07 22.05 -6.74
CA ILE A 29 -0.65 21.03 -7.50
C ILE A 29 -0.46 21.32 -9.00
N PRO A 30 0.12 20.40 -9.81
CA PRO A 30 0.23 20.61 -11.24
C PRO A 30 -1.13 20.44 -11.92
N SER A 31 -1.73 21.55 -12.35
CA SER A 31 -2.72 21.57 -13.42
C SER A 31 -1.98 21.40 -14.75
N LYS A 32 -2.14 20.23 -15.39
CA LYS A 32 -2.10 20.00 -16.86
C LYS A 32 -2.07 18.49 -17.16
N TYR A 33 -3.24 17.91 -17.46
CA TYR A 33 -3.31 16.71 -18.28
C TYR A 33 -3.22 17.13 -19.75
N ARG A 34 -2.15 16.70 -20.43
CA ARG A 34 -1.99 16.85 -21.87
C ARG A 34 -2.58 15.60 -22.53
N GLN A 35 -3.50 15.82 -23.47
CA GLN A 35 -4.12 14.78 -24.31
C GLN A 35 -3.07 13.86 -24.90
N ILE A 36 -3.22 12.55 -24.69
CA ILE A 36 -2.55 11.52 -25.50
C ILE A 36 -3.59 11.07 -26.51
N SER A 37 -3.48 11.58 -27.73
CA SER A 37 -4.19 11.08 -28.90
C SER A 37 -3.71 9.67 -29.23
N GLN A 38 -4.60 8.68 -29.17
CA GLN A 38 -4.37 7.35 -29.71
C GLN A 38 -4.71 7.36 -31.21
N THR A 39 -3.74 7.07 -32.07
CA THR A 39 -4.00 6.67 -33.46
C THR A 39 -4.12 5.16 -33.54
N PRO A 40 -5.15 4.59 -34.20
CA PRO A 40 -5.27 3.16 -34.37
C PRO A 40 -4.46 2.71 -35.58
N ASN A 41 -3.61 1.70 -35.42
CA ASN A 41 -3.21 0.86 -36.55
C ASN A 41 -3.39 -0.59 -36.13
N ALA A 42 -4.45 -1.19 -36.67
CA ALA A 42 -4.68 -2.61 -36.67
C ALA A 42 -3.72 -3.27 -37.67
N THR A 43 -2.97 -4.26 -37.19
CA THR A 43 -2.46 -5.34 -38.05
C THR A 43 -2.56 -6.64 -37.27
N HIS A 44 -3.38 -7.55 -37.80
CA HIS A 44 -3.49 -8.95 -37.39
C HIS A 44 -2.11 -9.58 -37.22
N LYS A 45 -1.81 -10.08 -36.02
CA LYS A 45 -0.74 -11.06 -35.80
C LYS A 45 -1.28 -12.20 -34.94
N GLN A 46 -1.22 -13.38 -35.56
CA GLN A 46 -1.29 -14.75 -35.01
C GLN A 46 -1.51 -14.88 -33.49
N LEU A 47 -2.55 -15.64 -33.12
CA LEU A 47 -2.62 -16.28 -31.81
C LEU A 47 -1.42 -17.23 -31.65
N SER A 48 -0.35 -16.71 -31.06
CA SER A 48 0.65 -17.52 -30.38
C SER A 48 -0.03 -18.07 -29.13
N THR A 49 -0.03 -19.38 -28.96
CA THR A 49 -0.35 -20.04 -27.69
C THR A 49 0.62 -19.52 -26.64
N MET A 50 0.23 -18.50 -25.87
CA MET A 50 1.03 -18.01 -24.76
C MET A 50 1.12 -19.13 -23.73
N ALA A 51 2.33 -19.49 -23.32
CA ALA A 51 2.52 -20.26 -22.09
C ALA A 51 1.73 -19.58 -20.96
N PRO A 52 1.10 -20.33 -20.05
CA PRO A 52 0.38 -19.73 -18.93
C PRO A 52 1.34 -18.79 -18.19
N ALA A 53 0.94 -17.52 -18.07
CA ALA A 53 1.74 -16.55 -17.34
C ALA A 53 1.92 -17.04 -15.90
N LYS A 54 3.16 -17.02 -15.39
CA LYS A 54 3.45 -17.34 -13.99
C LYS A 54 2.53 -16.52 -13.08
N PRO A 55 2.02 -17.08 -11.96
CA PRO A 55 1.26 -16.33 -10.98
C PRO A 55 2.00 -15.07 -10.54
N TRP A 56 1.27 -13.98 -10.30
CA TRP A 56 1.82 -12.70 -9.88
C TRP A 56 0.93 -12.05 -8.83
N ALA A 57 1.43 -11.00 -8.16
CA ALA A 57 0.79 -10.38 -7.00
C ALA A 57 -0.49 -9.56 -7.30
N ASP A 58 -1.17 -9.83 -8.42
CA ASP A 58 -2.52 -9.33 -8.73
C ASP A 58 -3.64 -10.22 -8.13
N GLY A 59 -3.29 -11.32 -7.45
CA GLY A 59 -4.19 -12.19 -6.69
C GLY A 59 -3.47 -12.98 -5.58
N PRO A 60 -4.19 -13.72 -4.71
CA PRO A 60 -5.61 -14.04 -4.81
C PRO A 60 -6.57 -12.91 -4.41
N PHE A 61 -6.10 -11.92 -3.64
CA PHE A 61 -6.92 -10.78 -3.25
C PHE A 61 -6.96 -9.74 -4.37
N LYS A 62 -8.18 -9.39 -4.80
CA LYS A 62 -8.40 -8.54 -5.97
C LYS A 62 -7.96 -7.11 -5.71
N LEU A 63 -7.30 -6.52 -6.70
CA LEU A 63 -7.02 -5.09 -6.72
C LEU A 63 -8.28 -4.28 -7.00
N ILE A 64 -8.32 -3.07 -6.47
CA ILE A 64 -9.42 -2.13 -6.57
C ILE A 64 -9.16 -1.20 -7.76
N PRO A 65 -10.03 -1.15 -8.77
CA PRO A 65 -9.89 -0.17 -9.84
C PRO A 65 -10.13 1.24 -9.29
N THR A 66 -9.35 2.22 -9.75
CA THR A 66 -9.47 3.58 -9.25
C THR A 66 -10.70 4.28 -9.82
N PRO A 67 -11.40 5.13 -9.04
CA PRO A 67 -12.48 5.98 -9.55
C PRO A 67 -12.08 6.79 -10.79
N LEU A 68 -10.85 7.30 -10.86
CA LEU A 68 -10.36 8.03 -12.03
C LEU A 68 -10.32 7.15 -13.29
N PHE A 69 -9.93 5.88 -13.15
CA PHE A 69 -9.93 4.94 -14.25
C PHE A 69 -11.35 4.52 -14.65
N THR A 70 -12.19 4.16 -13.68
CA THR A 70 -13.55 3.65 -13.95
C THR A 70 -14.51 4.70 -14.49
N GLN A 71 -14.34 5.98 -14.12
CA GLN A 71 -15.18 7.05 -14.66
C GLN A 71 -14.87 7.40 -16.12
N GLY A 72 -13.69 7.01 -16.61
CA GLY A 72 -13.22 7.32 -17.96
C GLY A 72 -12.67 8.75 -18.14
N PRO A 73 -11.97 9.01 -19.26
CA PRO A 73 -11.23 10.25 -19.47
C PRO A 73 -12.10 11.49 -19.69
N ASP A 74 -13.36 11.31 -20.08
CA ASP A 74 -14.26 12.42 -20.45
C ASP A 74 -15.02 13.01 -19.26
N LYS A 75 -14.93 12.39 -18.08
CA LYS A 75 -15.61 12.88 -16.87
C LYS A 75 -14.74 13.92 -16.16
N PRO A 76 -15.35 15.02 -15.65
CA PRO A 76 -14.64 15.97 -14.80
C PRO A 76 -13.99 15.29 -13.61
N VAL A 77 -12.77 15.69 -13.28
CA VAL A 77 -12.03 15.19 -12.12
C VAL A 77 -12.15 16.22 -11.00
N ASP A 78 -12.84 15.85 -9.93
CA ASP A 78 -12.92 16.64 -8.70
C ASP A 78 -12.00 16.09 -7.61
N GLN A 79 -11.97 16.77 -6.46
CA GLN A 79 -11.16 16.37 -5.32
C GLN A 79 -11.56 14.99 -4.77
N TYR A 80 -12.82 14.59 -4.88
CA TYR A 80 -13.32 13.31 -4.33
C TYR A 80 -12.88 12.14 -5.19
N VAL A 81 -12.94 12.27 -6.53
CA VAL A 81 -12.36 11.29 -7.46
C VAL A 81 -10.87 11.14 -7.19
N THR A 82 -10.18 12.27 -7.02
CA THR A 82 -8.73 12.27 -6.79
C THR A 82 -8.38 11.55 -5.50
N VAL A 83 -9.02 11.91 -4.38
CA VAL A 83 -8.73 11.33 -3.06
C VAL A 83 -9.13 9.87 -2.98
N ALA A 84 -10.33 9.50 -3.43
CA ALA A 84 -10.77 8.11 -3.45
C ALA A 84 -9.87 7.24 -4.33
N SER A 85 -9.34 7.78 -5.43
CA SER A 85 -8.37 7.06 -6.25
C SER A 85 -7.00 6.93 -5.59
N GLN A 86 -6.51 7.98 -4.91
CA GLN A 86 -5.27 7.87 -4.13
C GLN A 86 -5.40 6.83 -3.01
N MET A 87 -6.58 6.75 -2.38
CA MET A 87 -6.88 5.72 -1.38
C MET A 87 -6.82 4.32 -1.99
N ALA A 88 -7.50 4.11 -3.13
CA ALA A 88 -7.45 2.84 -3.86
C ALA A 88 -6.00 2.42 -4.23
N ILE A 89 -5.13 3.37 -4.56
CA ILE A 89 -3.71 3.08 -4.83
C ILE A 89 -2.94 2.68 -3.55
N ALA A 90 -3.20 3.34 -2.42
CA ALA A 90 -2.66 2.92 -1.13
C ALA A 90 -3.12 1.50 -0.76
N HIS A 91 -4.42 1.22 -0.92
CA HIS A 91 -5.03 -0.08 -0.71
C HIS A 91 -4.40 -1.16 -1.60
N ASN A 92 -4.26 -0.88 -2.89
CA ASN A 92 -3.62 -1.79 -3.83
C ASN A 92 -2.15 -2.06 -3.50
N THR A 93 -1.45 -1.13 -2.86
CA THR A 93 -0.08 -1.36 -2.39
C THR A 93 -0.06 -2.40 -1.26
N MET A 94 -1.01 -2.31 -0.33
CA MET A 94 -1.17 -3.25 0.78
C MET A 94 -1.68 -4.62 0.31
N ILE A 95 -2.61 -4.65 -0.65
CA ILE A 95 -3.12 -5.87 -1.27
C ILE A 95 -2.02 -6.58 -2.05
N ARG A 96 -1.25 -5.88 -2.89
CA ARG A 96 -0.12 -6.49 -3.62
C ARG A 96 0.92 -7.09 -2.70
N ALA A 97 1.24 -6.38 -1.62
CA ALA A 97 2.15 -6.89 -0.61
C ALA A 97 1.62 -8.18 0.03
N LEU A 98 0.34 -8.21 0.42
CA LEU A 98 -0.30 -9.40 1.01
C LEU A 98 -0.36 -10.57 0.02
N ASN A 99 -0.72 -10.31 -1.24
CA ASN A 99 -0.69 -11.29 -2.33
C ASN A 99 0.71 -11.87 -2.52
N SER A 100 1.74 -11.01 -2.51
CA SER A 100 3.13 -11.42 -2.62
C SER A 100 3.56 -12.34 -1.47
N ILE A 101 3.11 -12.04 -0.25
CA ILE A 101 3.35 -12.88 0.94
C ILE A 101 2.61 -14.21 0.80
N TYR A 102 1.33 -14.17 0.44
CA TYR A 102 0.46 -15.34 0.31
C TYR A 102 0.99 -16.34 -0.72
N LEU A 103 1.37 -15.85 -1.91
CA LEU A 103 1.87 -16.68 -3.00
C LEU A 103 3.23 -17.29 -2.67
N GLN A 104 4.11 -16.55 -2.00
CA GLN A 104 5.49 -16.99 -1.78
C GLN A 104 5.68 -17.84 -0.53
N ALA A 105 4.85 -17.66 0.51
CA ALA A 105 5.00 -18.34 1.79
C ALA A 105 5.24 -19.87 1.67
N PRO A 106 4.49 -20.64 0.85
CA PRO A 106 4.69 -22.08 0.72
C PRO A 106 6.03 -22.51 0.12
N HIS A 107 6.72 -21.60 -0.55
CA HIS A 107 7.89 -21.89 -1.38
C HIS A 107 9.17 -21.26 -0.83
N VAL A 108 9.09 -20.46 0.24
CA VAL A 108 10.27 -19.90 0.89
C VAL A 108 11.11 -21.03 1.49
N LYS A 109 12.41 -20.99 1.25
CA LYS A 109 13.36 -21.97 1.80
C LYS A 109 13.82 -21.59 3.20
N PRO A 110 14.25 -22.54 4.05
CA PRO A 110 14.68 -22.25 5.41
C PRO A 110 15.73 -21.16 5.56
N GLU A 111 16.69 -21.07 4.62
CA GLU A 111 17.72 -20.02 4.59
C GLU A 111 17.16 -18.61 4.44
N ASP A 112 15.94 -18.49 3.92
CA ASP A 112 15.29 -17.23 3.57
C ASP A 112 14.18 -16.83 4.55
N TYR A 113 13.86 -17.68 5.54
CA TYR A 113 12.78 -17.42 6.50
C TYR A 113 12.92 -16.11 7.25
N LYS A 114 14.13 -15.79 7.72
CA LYS A 114 14.37 -14.55 8.47
C LYS A 114 14.02 -13.31 7.63
N ASP A 115 14.43 -13.31 6.36
CA ASP A 115 14.17 -12.20 5.46
C ASP A 115 12.68 -12.11 5.09
N PHE A 116 12.03 -13.27 4.89
CA PHE A 116 10.61 -13.34 4.59
C PHE A 116 9.75 -12.86 5.76
N ILE A 117 10.10 -13.24 6.99
CA ILE A 117 9.43 -12.77 8.21
C ILE A 117 9.61 -11.26 8.36
N GLY A 118 10.80 -10.72 8.10
CA GLY A 118 11.06 -9.28 8.12
C GLY A 118 10.19 -8.52 7.10
N TYR A 119 10.13 -9.01 5.86
CA TYR A 119 9.23 -8.48 4.82
C TYR A 119 7.76 -8.54 5.25
N SER A 120 7.34 -9.66 5.81
CA SER A 120 5.97 -9.89 6.28
C SER A 120 5.59 -8.97 7.46
N LEU A 121 6.51 -8.68 8.38
CA LEU A 121 6.31 -7.71 9.47
C LEU A 121 6.23 -6.26 8.97
N CYS A 122 6.90 -5.94 7.85
CA CYS A 122 6.74 -4.63 7.21
C CYS A 122 5.32 -4.41 6.67
N TRP A 123 4.66 -5.48 6.21
CA TRP A 123 3.25 -5.41 5.83
C TRP A 123 2.36 -5.03 7.01
N TYR A 124 2.52 -5.69 8.16
CA TYR A 124 1.81 -5.35 9.40
C TYR A 124 2.03 -3.88 9.77
N GLN A 125 3.29 -3.43 9.75
CA GLN A 125 3.60 -2.02 10.04
C GLN A 125 2.94 -1.05 9.05
N LEU A 126 2.83 -1.41 7.76
CA LEU A 126 2.18 -0.57 6.75
C LEU A 126 0.67 -0.47 7.01
N ILE A 127 -0.03 -1.60 7.13
CA ILE A 127 -1.51 -1.62 7.30
C ILE A 127 -1.95 -1.00 8.63
N THR A 128 -1.24 -1.27 9.72
CA THR A 128 -1.58 -0.70 11.03
C THR A 128 -1.34 0.80 11.08
N ASN A 129 -0.27 1.31 10.45
CA ASN A 129 -0.04 2.75 10.38
C ASN A 129 -1.06 3.47 9.49
N HIS A 130 -1.54 2.80 8.44
CA HIS A 130 -2.59 3.29 7.55
C HIS A 130 -3.90 3.48 8.30
N HIS A 131 -4.46 2.42 8.88
CA HIS A 131 -5.75 2.51 9.60
C HIS A 131 -5.69 3.39 10.85
N ARG A 132 -4.57 3.40 11.60
CA ARG A 132 -4.40 4.35 12.72
C ARG A 132 -4.39 5.81 12.25
N GLY A 133 -3.78 6.09 11.09
CA GLY A 133 -3.82 7.42 10.51
C GLY A 133 -5.25 7.86 10.18
N GLU A 134 -6.07 6.91 9.74
CA GLU A 134 -7.48 7.15 9.46
C GLU A 134 -8.28 7.46 10.72
N GLU A 135 -8.25 6.57 11.70
CA GLU A 135 -9.04 6.70 12.94
C GLU A 135 -8.57 7.85 13.84
N ASP A 136 -7.25 8.05 13.99
CA ASP A 136 -6.73 9.08 14.89
C ASP A 136 -6.80 10.48 14.27
N ARG A 137 -6.88 10.59 12.93
CA ARG A 137 -6.71 11.87 12.23
C ARG A 137 -7.65 12.09 11.06
N PHE A 138 -7.68 11.21 10.06
CA PHE A 138 -8.36 11.51 8.80
C PHE A 138 -9.89 11.50 8.96
N PHE A 139 -10.46 10.45 9.53
CA PHE A 139 -11.91 10.33 9.76
C PHE A 139 -12.41 11.43 10.71
N PRO A 140 -11.78 11.70 11.87
CA PRO A 140 -12.19 12.83 12.72
C PRO A 140 -12.19 14.18 12.00
N GLN A 141 -11.20 14.45 11.13
CA GLN A 141 -11.15 15.70 10.36
C GLN A 141 -12.27 15.80 9.31
N ILE A 142 -12.72 14.68 8.74
CA ILE A 142 -13.88 14.64 7.86
C ILE A 142 -15.14 14.95 8.68
N GLU A 143 -15.33 14.30 9.82
CA GLU A 143 -16.51 14.48 10.68
C GLU A 143 -16.61 15.89 11.25
N GLU A 144 -15.49 16.53 11.61
CA GLU A 144 -15.46 17.94 12.07
C GLU A 144 -16.00 18.91 11.01
N LYS A 145 -15.86 18.58 9.72
CA LYS A 145 -16.37 19.39 8.60
C LYS A 145 -17.73 18.92 8.07
N THR A 146 -18.26 17.83 8.61
CA THR A 146 -19.47 17.18 8.13
C THR A 146 -20.39 16.79 9.28
N GLU A 147 -20.66 15.49 9.47
CA GLU A 147 -21.56 14.92 10.46
C GLU A 147 -20.77 13.95 11.35
N LYS A 148 -21.10 13.94 12.64
CA LYS A 148 -20.49 13.01 13.61
C LYS A 148 -20.94 11.58 13.32
N GLY A 149 -19.99 10.63 13.38
CA GLY A 149 -20.25 9.21 13.10
C GLY A 149 -20.43 8.91 11.61
N LEU A 150 -20.14 9.86 10.71
CA LEU A 150 -20.23 9.65 9.27
C LEU A 150 -19.28 8.55 8.80
N MET A 151 -18.13 8.39 9.46
CA MET A 151 -17.10 7.41 9.11
C MET A 151 -17.17 6.15 10.00
N GLU A 152 -18.16 6.04 10.89
CA GLU A 152 -18.28 4.92 11.85
C GLU A 152 -18.33 3.57 11.15
N VAL A 153 -18.97 3.48 9.98
CA VAL A 153 -19.01 2.22 9.21
C VAL A 153 -17.61 1.74 8.81
N ASN A 154 -16.70 2.66 8.48
CA ASN A 154 -15.32 2.30 8.16
C ASN A 154 -14.56 1.85 9.42
N VAL A 155 -14.80 2.52 10.56
CA VAL A 155 -14.20 2.14 11.86
C VAL A 155 -14.67 0.75 12.30
N GLU A 156 -15.97 0.46 12.22
CA GLU A 156 -16.50 -0.86 12.58
C GLU A 156 -15.98 -1.96 11.63
N GLN A 157 -15.77 -1.62 10.36
CA GLN A 157 -15.09 -2.52 9.44
C GLN A 157 -13.63 -2.79 9.84
N HIS A 158 -12.89 -1.81 10.38
CA HIS A 158 -11.55 -2.04 10.93
C HIS A 158 -11.57 -3.05 12.08
N HIS A 159 -12.50 -2.89 13.03
CA HIS A 159 -12.67 -3.81 14.16
C HIS A 159 -12.91 -5.26 13.71
N ALA A 160 -13.58 -5.46 12.57
CA ALA A 160 -13.92 -6.78 12.05
C ALA A 160 -12.69 -7.64 11.67
N PHE A 161 -11.53 -7.03 11.38
CA PHE A 161 -10.31 -7.74 10.99
C PHE A 161 -9.11 -7.49 11.91
N GLU A 162 -9.18 -6.52 12.82
CA GLU A 162 -8.06 -6.11 13.68
C GLU A 162 -7.47 -7.29 14.47
N ALA A 163 -8.31 -8.14 15.07
CA ALA A 163 -7.86 -9.29 15.85
C ALA A 163 -7.04 -10.30 15.01
N GLY A 164 -7.38 -10.46 13.73
CA GLY A 164 -6.63 -11.33 12.82
C GLY A 164 -5.31 -10.71 12.38
N ILE A 165 -5.27 -9.38 12.17
CA ILE A 165 -4.02 -8.64 11.91
C ILE A 165 -3.07 -8.72 13.13
N GLU A 166 -3.59 -8.64 14.36
CA GLU A 166 -2.77 -8.80 15.57
C GLU A 166 -2.29 -10.26 15.76
N SER A 167 -3.09 -11.24 15.35
CA SER A 167 -2.66 -12.65 15.32
C SER A 167 -1.52 -12.86 14.32
N TYR A 168 -1.56 -12.18 13.17
CA TYR A 168 -0.50 -12.18 12.16
C TYR A 168 0.81 -11.63 12.73
N ASN A 169 0.75 -10.46 13.38
CA ASN A 169 1.92 -9.86 14.03
C ASN A 169 2.47 -10.76 15.13
N THR A 170 1.60 -11.26 16.01
CA THR A 170 1.97 -12.13 17.13
C THR A 170 2.71 -13.38 16.65
N TYR A 171 2.19 -14.02 15.59
CA TYR A 171 2.84 -15.18 15.01
C TYR A 171 4.22 -14.83 14.46
N LEU A 172 4.34 -13.81 13.62
CA LEU A 172 5.62 -13.45 13.02
C LEU A 172 6.67 -12.99 14.05
N GLN A 173 6.27 -12.23 15.06
CA GLN A 173 7.15 -11.81 16.16
C GLN A 173 7.66 -13.01 16.95
N SER A 174 6.83 -14.03 17.17
CA SER A 174 7.21 -15.25 17.90
C SER A 174 8.32 -16.06 17.22
N LEU A 175 8.56 -15.83 15.92
CA LEU A 175 9.59 -16.50 15.14
C LEU A 175 10.94 -15.79 15.21
N LEU A 176 11.01 -14.59 15.80
CA LEU A 176 12.27 -13.86 15.93
C LEU A 176 13.14 -14.41 17.07
N PRO A 177 14.49 -14.39 16.93
CA PRO A 177 15.24 -13.85 15.80
C PRO A 177 15.55 -14.87 14.70
N THR A 178 15.28 -16.17 14.91
CA THR A 178 15.86 -17.26 14.11
C THR A 178 15.03 -17.65 12.89
N GLY A 179 13.71 -17.51 12.93
CA GLY A 179 12.78 -17.90 11.87
C GLY A 179 12.65 -19.41 11.65
N THR A 180 13.35 -20.25 12.42
CA THR A 180 13.53 -21.69 12.16
C THR A 180 12.25 -22.53 12.28
N SER A 181 11.20 -22.00 12.90
CA SER A 181 9.89 -22.64 13.07
C SER A 181 8.79 -22.01 12.19
N PHE A 182 9.18 -21.30 11.12
CA PHE A 182 8.22 -20.77 10.15
C PHE A 182 7.39 -21.90 9.54
N SER A 183 6.08 -21.69 9.48
CA SER A 183 5.07 -22.61 8.99
C SER A 183 4.18 -21.83 8.04
N ALA A 184 4.38 -22.04 6.74
CA ALA A 184 3.56 -21.41 5.72
C ALA A 184 2.06 -21.71 5.91
N PRO A 185 1.62 -22.97 6.17
CA PRO A 185 0.20 -23.25 6.42
C PRO A 185 -0.37 -22.44 7.58
N LYS A 186 0.41 -22.21 8.65
CA LYS A 186 -0.03 -21.38 9.78
C LYS A 186 -0.15 -19.91 9.39
N LEU A 187 0.80 -19.35 8.64
CA LEU A 187 0.72 -17.97 8.16
C LEU A 187 -0.52 -17.79 7.27
N LEU A 188 -0.74 -18.70 6.31
CA LEU A 188 -1.87 -18.63 5.39
C LEU A 188 -3.21 -18.75 6.12
N ALA A 189 -3.34 -19.68 7.07
CA ALA A 189 -4.55 -19.80 7.88
C ALA A 189 -4.86 -18.51 8.67
N ILE A 190 -3.83 -17.81 9.16
CA ILE A 190 -4.03 -16.50 9.81
C ILE A 190 -4.46 -15.45 8.78
N ILE A 191 -3.83 -15.38 7.60
CA ILE A 191 -4.24 -14.45 6.54
C ILE A 191 -5.70 -14.71 6.11
N ASP A 192 -6.06 -15.96 5.88
CA ASP A 192 -7.41 -16.36 5.47
C ASP A 192 -8.48 -15.96 6.49
N SER A 193 -8.10 -15.83 7.78
CA SER A 193 -9.04 -15.43 8.84
C SER A 193 -9.42 -13.94 8.82
N PHE A 194 -8.59 -13.06 8.25
CA PHE A 194 -8.84 -11.61 8.24
C PHE A 194 -8.98 -11.01 6.84
N ALA A 195 -8.33 -11.61 5.83
CA ALA A 195 -8.24 -11.02 4.50
C ALA A 195 -9.61 -10.79 3.81
N PRO A 196 -10.65 -11.65 3.98
CA PRO A 196 -11.97 -11.35 3.41
C PRO A 196 -12.61 -10.08 3.96
N ALA A 197 -12.55 -9.86 5.28
CA ALA A 197 -13.08 -8.66 5.92
C ALA A 197 -12.23 -7.42 5.57
N LEU A 198 -10.90 -7.56 5.61
CA LEU A 198 -9.98 -6.49 5.20
C LEU A 198 -10.23 -6.05 3.75
N THR A 199 -10.28 -6.99 2.80
CA THR A 199 -10.44 -6.64 1.38
C THR A 199 -11.81 -6.06 1.05
N THR A 200 -12.86 -6.48 1.77
CA THR A 200 -14.17 -5.82 1.73
C THR A 200 -14.07 -4.37 2.18
N HIS A 201 -13.48 -4.12 3.36
CA HIS A 201 -13.28 -2.77 3.89
C HIS A 201 -12.52 -1.86 2.91
N LEU A 202 -11.36 -2.32 2.41
CA LEU A 202 -10.55 -1.55 1.49
C LEU A 202 -11.31 -1.19 0.21
N ALA A 203 -12.24 -2.03 -0.24
CA ALA A 203 -13.07 -1.75 -1.40
C ALA A 203 -14.25 -0.81 -1.07
N ASP A 204 -14.90 -1.00 0.07
CA ASP A 204 -16.08 -0.25 0.52
C ASP A 204 -15.75 1.19 0.94
N GLU A 205 -14.54 1.45 1.42
CA GLU A 205 -14.14 2.82 1.75
C GLU A 205 -14.12 3.73 0.52
N ILE A 206 -13.79 3.20 -0.67
CA ILE A 206 -13.69 3.99 -1.90
C ILE A 206 -15.02 4.68 -2.26
N PRO A 207 -16.17 3.98 -2.34
CA PRO A 207 -17.46 4.65 -2.52
C PRO A 207 -17.87 5.51 -1.31
N SER A 208 -17.48 5.16 -0.08
CA SER A 208 -17.72 6.03 1.10
C SER A 208 -17.07 7.40 0.91
N LEU A 209 -15.79 7.46 0.50
CA LEU A 209 -15.07 8.70 0.21
C LEU A 209 -15.66 9.46 -0.99
N LEU A 210 -16.13 8.76 -2.02
CA LEU A 210 -16.82 9.40 -3.15
C LEU A 210 -18.15 10.03 -2.72
N SER A 211 -18.88 9.41 -1.79
CA SER A 211 -20.17 9.91 -1.30
C SER A 211 -20.05 11.26 -0.58
N LEU A 212 -18.85 11.58 -0.06
CA LEU A 212 -18.53 12.85 0.58
C LEU A 212 -18.63 14.05 -0.38
N ARG A 213 -18.72 13.80 -1.69
CA ARG A 213 -19.01 14.82 -2.72
C ARG A 213 -20.25 15.66 -2.39
N ARG A 214 -21.22 15.10 -1.67
CA ARG A 214 -22.44 15.81 -1.26
C ARG A 214 -22.19 17.06 -0.41
N TYR A 215 -21.03 17.15 0.25
CA TYR A 215 -20.67 18.31 1.07
C TYR A 215 -20.00 19.43 0.28
N GLY A 216 -19.57 19.18 -0.97
CA GLY A 216 -18.94 20.17 -1.82
C GLY A 216 -17.82 20.96 -1.11
N ASP A 217 -17.77 22.27 -1.34
CA ASP A 217 -16.71 23.13 -0.81
C ASP A 217 -16.64 23.20 0.72
N ALA A 218 -17.71 22.80 1.44
CA ALA A 218 -17.69 22.73 2.91
C ALA A 218 -16.70 21.68 3.43
N LEU A 219 -16.45 20.63 2.63
CA LEU A 219 -15.45 19.60 2.91
C LEU A 219 -14.29 19.70 1.92
N PRO A 220 -13.18 20.35 2.28
CA PRO A 220 -11.97 20.42 1.45
C PRO A 220 -11.17 19.11 1.54
N LEU A 221 -11.77 17.98 1.17
CA LEU A 221 -11.23 16.63 1.28
C LEU A 221 -9.82 16.51 0.69
N GLY A 222 -9.57 17.12 -0.48
CA GLY A 222 -8.25 17.11 -1.12
C GLY A 222 -7.15 17.73 -0.25
N LYS A 223 -7.48 18.79 0.50
CA LYS A 223 -6.54 19.43 1.44
C LYS A 223 -6.31 18.56 2.66
N LEU A 224 -7.37 17.97 3.22
CA LEU A 224 -7.28 17.06 4.37
C LEU A 224 -6.41 15.85 4.05
N ALA A 225 -6.67 15.20 2.91
CA ALA A 225 -5.90 14.05 2.44
C ALA A 225 -4.43 14.42 2.19
N ALA A 226 -4.15 15.58 1.58
CA ALA A 226 -2.77 16.02 1.36
C ALA A 226 -1.99 16.21 2.67
N ILE A 227 -2.62 16.78 3.70
CA ILE A 227 -2.02 16.94 5.04
C ILE A 227 -1.74 15.58 5.65
N GLU A 228 -2.69 14.65 5.54
CA GLU A 228 -2.56 13.30 6.09
C GLU A 228 -1.45 12.51 5.39
N PHE A 229 -1.44 12.47 4.06
CA PHE A 229 -0.37 11.85 3.28
C PHE A 229 1.01 12.42 3.61
N GLN A 230 1.11 13.74 3.85
CA GLN A 230 2.36 14.36 4.27
C GLN A 230 2.80 13.85 5.66
N LYS A 231 1.88 13.77 6.63
CA LYS A 231 2.17 13.28 7.98
C LYS A 231 2.58 11.80 7.97
N VAL A 232 1.79 10.95 7.31
CA VAL A 232 2.07 9.52 7.15
C VAL A 232 3.40 9.34 6.43
N GLY A 233 3.62 10.04 5.32
CA GLY A 233 4.88 9.98 4.57
C GLY A 233 6.09 10.34 5.43
N MET A 234 6.04 11.44 6.19
CA MET A 234 7.13 11.85 7.10
C MET A 234 7.38 10.87 8.25
N GLY A 235 6.35 10.15 8.71
CA GLY A 235 6.50 9.05 9.67
C GLY A 235 7.14 7.84 9.03
N ALA A 236 6.63 7.43 7.86
CA ALA A 236 6.99 6.24 7.14
C ALA A 236 8.44 6.24 6.62
N VAL A 237 9.02 7.41 6.27
CA VAL A 237 10.44 7.47 5.88
C VAL A 237 11.41 7.01 6.98
N ARG A 238 10.94 6.83 8.22
CA ARG A 238 11.73 6.35 9.35
C ARG A 238 11.54 4.85 9.64
N THR A 239 10.69 4.17 8.88
CA THR A 239 10.28 2.79 9.14
C THR A 239 10.47 1.91 7.92
N GLU A 240 10.59 0.61 8.15
CA GLU A 240 10.71 -0.39 7.10
C GLU A 240 9.40 -0.52 6.29
N GLY A 241 8.24 -0.32 6.93
CA GLY A 241 6.93 -0.23 6.29
C GLY A 241 6.80 0.92 5.28
N GLY A 242 7.54 2.03 5.47
CA GLY A 242 7.59 3.07 4.45
C GLY A 242 8.32 2.64 3.18
N HIS A 243 9.35 1.79 3.31
CA HIS A 243 10.03 1.22 2.15
C HIS A 243 9.16 0.14 1.47
N MET A 244 8.50 -0.70 2.26
CA MET A 244 7.49 -1.68 1.80
C MET A 244 6.48 -1.05 0.83
N PHE A 245 5.98 0.14 1.16
CA PHE A 245 5.06 0.88 0.32
C PHE A 245 5.62 1.10 -1.10
N PHE A 246 6.87 1.56 -1.24
CA PHE A 246 7.44 1.83 -2.56
C PHE A 246 7.71 0.58 -3.39
N VAL A 247 8.17 -0.52 -2.78
CA VAL A 247 8.43 -1.78 -3.49
C VAL A 247 7.16 -2.59 -3.78
N ASN A 248 5.99 -2.07 -3.40
CA ASN A 248 4.67 -2.65 -3.73
C ASN A 248 3.75 -1.68 -4.48
N LEU A 249 4.21 -0.45 -4.76
CA LEU A 249 3.48 0.56 -5.52
C LEU A 249 3.70 0.42 -7.03
N ASP A 250 2.79 -0.27 -7.72
CA ASP A 250 2.87 -0.56 -9.16
C ASP A 250 2.65 0.71 -9.99
N ARG A 251 3.71 1.20 -10.62
CA ARG A 251 3.65 2.40 -11.46
C ARG A 251 3.14 2.12 -12.88
N GLY A 252 2.93 0.85 -13.23
CA GLY A 252 2.29 0.41 -14.47
C GLY A 252 0.79 0.17 -14.33
N PHE A 253 0.24 0.15 -13.10
CA PHE A 253 -1.18 -0.06 -12.86
C PHE A 253 -2.04 0.95 -13.63
N GLU A 254 -3.13 0.47 -14.25
CA GLU A 254 -4.05 1.25 -15.08
C GLU A 254 -3.33 2.07 -16.16
N GLY A 255 -2.37 1.44 -16.87
CA GLY A 255 -1.58 2.12 -17.90
C GLY A 255 -0.58 3.15 -17.35
N GLY A 256 -0.29 3.06 -16.05
CA GLY A 256 0.57 3.99 -15.33
C GLY A 256 -0.06 5.36 -15.12
N LEU A 257 -1.39 5.41 -15.00
CA LEU A 257 -2.14 6.61 -14.60
C LEU A 257 -1.60 7.22 -13.30
N TRP A 258 -1.16 6.36 -12.38
CA TRP A 258 -0.66 6.72 -11.06
C TRP A 258 0.87 6.67 -10.93
N ARG A 259 1.62 6.65 -12.05
CA ARG A 259 3.10 6.51 -12.05
C ARG A 259 3.84 7.57 -11.24
N ASN A 260 3.22 8.72 -11.03
CA ASN A 260 3.81 9.86 -10.31
C ASN A 260 3.31 9.96 -8.87
N PHE A 261 2.45 9.04 -8.43
CA PHE A 261 2.04 8.93 -7.04
C PHE A 261 3.12 8.17 -6.22
N PRO A 262 3.34 8.53 -4.95
CA PRO A 262 3.05 9.85 -4.38
C PRO A 262 3.88 10.92 -5.09
N ALA A 263 3.40 12.16 -5.10
CA ALA A 263 4.04 13.30 -5.76
C ALA A 263 5.30 13.79 -5.01
N ILE A 264 6.30 12.91 -4.93
CA ILE A 264 7.59 13.17 -4.29
C ILE A 264 8.66 13.52 -5.35
N PRO A 265 9.58 14.46 -5.07
CA PRO A 265 10.67 14.78 -5.98
C PRO A 265 11.53 13.56 -6.32
N ALA A 266 11.99 13.44 -7.57
CA ALA A 266 12.78 12.30 -8.03
C ALA A 266 14.03 12.01 -7.17
N PRO A 267 14.81 13.01 -6.69
CA PRO A 267 15.93 12.75 -5.78
C PRO A 267 15.49 12.13 -4.45
N VAL A 268 14.34 12.56 -3.91
CA VAL A 268 13.78 11.99 -2.67
C VAL A 268 13.34 10.56 -2.91
N ARG A 269 12.63 10.28 -4.01
CA ARG A 269 12.25 8.91 -4.41
C ARG A 269 13.48 8.01 -4.54
N PHE A 270 14.55 8.50 -5.15
CA PHE A 270 15.79 7.76 -5.30
C PHE A 270 16.38 7.37 -3.94
N VAL A 271 16.45 8.30 -2.97
CA VAL A 271 16.92 7.99 -1.62
C VAL A 271 16.00 6.96 -0.95
N LEU A 272 14.69 7.15 -1.03
CA LEU A 272 13.72 6.25 -0.38
C LEU A 272 13.75 4.82 -0.93
N THR A 273 13.99 4.67 -2.23
CA THR A 273 13.95 3.36 -2.90
C THR A 273 15.32 2.70 -3.01
N ARG A 274 16.40 3.45 -3.23
CA ARG A 274 17.73 2.88 -3.49
C ARG A 274 18.66 2.88 -2.28
N VAL A 275 18.55 3.90 -1.42
CA VAL A 275 19.41 3.98 -0.22
C VAL A 275 18.78 3.15 0.91
N PHE A 276 17.50 3.35 1.21
CA PHE A 276 16.82 2.49 2.17
C PHE A 276 16.61 1.07 1.65
N GLY A 277 16.54 0.86 0.33
CA GLY A 277 16.48 -0.49 -0.25
C GLY A 277 17.73 -1.34 0.01
N LYS A 278 18.87 -0.72 0.34
CA LYS A 278 20.06 -1.46 0.80
C LYS A 278 19.94 -1.91 2.25
N TRP A 279 19.16 -1.21 3.06
CA TRP A 279 18.87 -1.63 4.41
C TRP A 279 17.85 -2.77 4.35
N ASN A 280 18.18 -3.90 4.99
CA ASN A 280 17.37 -5.12 4.92
C ASN A 280 17.19 -5.63 3.47
N ALA A 281 18.23 -5.51 2.65
CA ALA A 281 18.22 -5.85 1.23
C ALA A 281 17.60 -7.24 0.93
N GLY A 282 17.84 -8.22 1.80
CA GLY A 282 17.28 -9.57 1.70
C GLY A 282 15.76 -9.63 1.76
N TRP A 283 15.09 -8.70 2.43
CA TRP A 283 13.63 -8.67 2.57
C TRP A 283 12.95 -8.28 1.25
N TRP A 284 13.56 -7.36 0.51
CA TRP A 284 12.94 -6.74 -0.66
C TRP A 284 12.93 -7.66 -1.88
N LYS A 285 13.61 -8.81 -1.84
CA LYS A 285 13.50 -9.84 -2.88
C LYS A 285 12.08 -10.40 -3.00
N PHE A 286 11.32 -10.43 -1.90
CA PHE A 286 9.93 -10.89 -1.85
C PHE A 286 8.92 -9.83 -2.30
N ALA A 287 9.35 -8.61 -2.60
CA ALA A 287 8.47 -7.62 -3.19
C ALA A 287 8.08 -8.03 -4.63
N PRO A 288 6.89 -7.67 -5.14
CA PRO A 288 6.49 -7.93 -6.51
C PRO A 288 7.05 -6.91 -7.51
N LEU A 289 7.63 -5.80 -7.02
CA LEU A 289 8.17 -4.74 -7.85
C LEU A 289 9.65 -4.50 -7.59
N ASP A 290 10.31 -3.93 -8.59
CA ASP A 290 11.64 -3.35 -8.44
C ASP A 290 11.59 -1.97 -7.74
N TYR A 291 12.76 -1.39 -7.50
CA TYR A 291 12.87 -0.07 -6.88
C TYR A 291 12.34 1.08 -7.72
N ASP A 292 12.09 0.86 -9.00
CA ASP A 292 11.50 1.83 -9.92
C ASP A 292 9.99 1.68 -10.02
N GLY A 293 9.39 0.67 -9.37
CA GLY A 293 7.96 0.38 -9.36
C GLY A 293 7.49 -0.43 -10.56
N ASN A 294 8.39 -1.12 -11.26
CA ASN A 294 8.05 -2.02 -12.36
C ASN A 294 7.86 -3.46 -11.85
N ARG A 295 7.01 -4.21 -12.55
CA ARG A 295 6.78 -5.64 -12.26
C ARG A 295 8.07 -6.43 -12.37
N LYS A 296 8.36 -7.26 -11.36
CA LYS A 296 9.40 -8.29 -11.40
C LYS A 296 8.80 -9.66 -11.08
N GLU A 297 9.49 -10.72 -11.49
CA GLU A 297 9.10 -12.09 -11.09
C GLU A 297 9.17 -12.22 -9.57
N LEU A 298 8.22 -12.96 -9.00
CA LEU A 298 8.23 -13.30 -7.58
C LEU A 298 9.35 -14.30 -7.31
N TYR A 299 10.06 -14.11 -6.20
CA TYR A 299 11.28 -14.84 -5.89
C TYR A 299 11.04 -16.31 -5.58
N ALA A 300 9.94 -16.65 -4.91
CA ALA A 300 9.63 -18.02 -4.50
C ALA A 300 8.22 -18.44 -4.99
N LEU A 301 8.11 -19.10 -6.14
CA LEU A 301 6.82 -19.54 -6.71
C LEU A 301 6.66 -21.06 -6.86
N GLY A 302 7.60 -21.84 -6.32
CA GLY A 302 7.69 -23.26 -6.67
C GLY A 302 8.13 -23.46 -8.12
N ASP A 303 8.40 -24.71 -8.48
CA ASP A 303 8.62 -25.13 -9.87
C ASP A 303 7.29 -25.45 -10.57
#